data_AF-A0A519Z968-F1
#
_entry.id   AF-A0A519Z968-F1
#
_cell.length_a   1.000
_cell.length_b   1.000
_cell.length_c   1.000
_cell.angle_alpha   90.00
_cell.angle_beta   90.00
_cell.angle_gamma   90.00
#
_symmetry.space_group_name_H-M   'P 1'
#
loop_
_entity.id
_entity.type
_entity.pdbx_description
1 polymer ?
#
loop_
_entity_poly.entity_id
_entity_poly.type
_entity_poly.pdbx_seq_one_letter_code
_entity_poly.pdbx_strand_id
1 'polypeptide(L)'
;MRRKILLLALAALGLHQAHAQTTTPAVRSLLIDFGVNDGTNGNITPSPDANGSYWNNLLNNTAVADTFRLVDKQNMATSVKAKVSANFLTNGIATGGLLAPSAALLGEYAIATATQDYFFVQGTGSTSLATVRFSGLDKSKRYVFHVFGSRQATAEIRTSQYKFTGANVSTITQTTTGTGVGANGYPGNNNTITKSDTVTADAAGGITFELSKVAGSFAYINLMRMDMVPGRATTTPPVYTTFQNPGFELSNLTYWTTVGGSTGGATVGQSPRHSGSFAAKFTGANSLSLEQRISYQAASGVNTYRLNGWFLNATATQDYFFVQGTGSTSLATVRFSGL
;
A
#
# COMPACT_ATOMS: atom_id res chain seq x y z
N MET A 1 -78.40 9.82 9.55
CA MET A 1 -77.17 9.00 9.34
C MET A 1 -76.38 9.64 8.19
N ARG A 2 -75.05 9.68 8.11
CA ARG A 2 -73.92 9.34 9.03
C ARG A 2 -73.14 10.67 9.22
N ARG A 3 -72.63 11.10 10.38
CA ARG A 3 -71.48 10.62 11.19
C ARG A 3 -70.18 10.35 10.40
N LYS A 4 -69.14 11.16 10.73
CA LYS A 4 -67.70 10.81 10.80
C LYS A 4 -67.00 10.59 9.44
N ILE A 5 -65.73 10.96 9.17
CA ILE A 5 -64.51 11.43 9.91
C ILE A 5 -63.64 12.16 8.82
N LEU A 6 -62.79 13.18 9.07
CA LEU A 6 -61.34 13.00 9.29
C LEU A 6 -60.61 14.32 9.65
N LEU A 7 -60.17 14.37 10.91
CA LEU A 7 -58.95 14.95 11.51
C LEU A 7 -58.34 16.32 11.11
N LEU A 8 -58.21 17.13 12.16
CA LEU A 8 -57.12 18.08 12.44
C LEU A 8 -55.74 17.42 12.34
N ALA A 9 -54.77 18.08 11.69
CA ALA A 9 -53.33 17.82 11.86
C ALA A 9 -52.46 19.02 11.40
N LEU A 10 -52.64 20.19 12.01
CA LEU A 10 -51.78 21.37 11.77
C LEU A 10 -50.85 21.59 12.97
N ALA A 11 -49.83 20.74 13.11
CA ALA A 11 -48.70 20.94 14.01
C ALA A 11 -47.51 20.05 13.59
N ALA A 12 -46.29 20.50 13.89
CA ALA A 12 -45.03 19.80 13.64
C ALA A 12 -44.62 19.60 12.16
N LEU A 13 -44.37 20.71 11.44
CA LEU A 13 -43.16 20.74 10.61
C LEU A 13 -41.94 20.66 11.55
N GLY A 14 -41.58 19.45 11.95
CA GLY A 14 -40.32 19.22 12.63
C GLY A 14 -39.19 19.65 11.70
N LEU A 15 -38.28 20.47 12.20
CA LEU A 15 -36.98 20.76 11.59
C LEU A 15 -36.23 19.45 11.41
N HIS A 16 -36.47 18.77 10.29
CA HIS A 16 -35.64 17.68 9.83
C HIS A 16 -34.33 18.32 9.40
N GLN A 17 -33.39 18.40 10.33
CA GLN A 17 -31.99 18.51 9.96
C GLN A 17 -31.71 17.31 9.05
N ALA A 18 -31.61 17.60 7.75
CA ALA A 18 -31.09 16.69 6.77
C ALA A 18 -29.62 16.44 7.17
N HIS A 19 -29.41 15.46 8.03
CA HIS A 19 -28.11 14.91 8.32
C HIS A 19 -27.60 14.39 6.99
N ALA A 20 -26.71 15.14 6.36
CA ALA A 20 -26.02 14.70 5.16
C ALA A 20 -25.25 13.44 5.55
N GLN A 21 -25.82 12.28 5.21
CA GLN A 21 -25.23 10.99 5.51
C GLN A 21 -23.92 10.93 4.74
N THR A 22 -22.82 11.13 5.46
CA THR A 22 -21.46 11.09 4.95
C THR A 22 -21.11 9.66 4.58
N THR A 23 -21.60 9.25 3.41
CA THR A 23 -21.20 8.01 2.75
C THR A 23 -19.70 8.11 2.49
N THR A 24 -18.91 7.46 3.34
CA THR A 24 -17.49 7.21 3.06
C THR A 24 -17.43 6.54 1.69
N PRO A 25 -16.77 7.15 0.68
CA PRO A 25 -16.80 6.58 -0.67
C PRO A 25 -16.20 5.18 -0.63
N ALA A 26 -16.88 4.21 -1.24
CA ALA A 26 -16.40 2.84 -1.27
C ALA A 26 -15.01 2.77 -1.95
N VAL A 27 -14.12 1.92 -1.43
CA VAL A 27 -12.81 1.67 -2.05
C VAL A 27 -13.04 0.98 -3.38
N ARG A 28 -12.77 1.68 -4.48
CA ARG A 28 -12.77 1.08 -5.82
C ARG A 28 -11.45 0.36 -6.03
N SER A 29 -11.50 -0.86 -6.54
CA SER A 29 -10.31 -1.72 -6.73
C SER A 29 -10.16 -2.05 -8.20
N LEU A 30 -8.97 -1.97 -8.78
CA LEU A 30 -8.70 -2.52 -10.11
C LEU A 30 -7.92 -3.83 -9.94
N LEU A 31 -8.36 -4.89 -10.61
CA LEU A 31 -7.59 -6.13 -10.73
C LEU A 31 -6.82 -6.09 -12.05
N ILE A 32 -5.55 -6.50 -12.01
CA ILE A 32 -4.61 -6.39 -13.12
C ILE A 32 -3.90 -7.73 -13.25
N ASP A 33 -3.93 -8.27 -14.47
CA ASP A 33 -3.26 -9.49 -14.89
C ASP A 33 -2.08 -9.10 -15.81
N PHE A 34 -0.89 -9.64 -15.56
CA PHE A 34 0.35 -9.35 -16.28
C PHE A 34 0.82 -10.60 -17.02
N GLY A 35 0.29 -10.78 -18.21
CA GLY A 35 0.34 -12.06 -18.90
C GLY A 35 0.59 -11.99 -20.40
N VAL A 36 0.53 -13.16 -21.02
CA VAL A 36 0.54 -13.35 -22.47
C VAL A 36 -0.74 -14.06 -22.88
N ASN A 37 -1.18 -13.87 -24.12
CA ASN A 37 -2.36 -14.55 -24.65
C ASN A 37 -1.98 -15.32 -25.91
N ASP A 38 -1.28 -16.43 -25.72
CA ASP A 38 -0.81 -17.33 -26.78
C ASP A 38 -1.33 -18.77 -26.61
N GLY A 39 -2.12 -19.05 -25.57
CA GLY A 39 -2.66 -20.37 -25.23
C GLY A 39 -1.62 -21.40 -24.78
N THR A 40 -0.34 -21.06 -24.80
CA THR A 40 0.80 -21.97 -24.56
C THR A 40 1.54 -21.60 -23.28
N ASN A 41 1.76 -20.31 -23.09
CA ASN A 41 2.39 -19.71 -21.94
C ASN A 41 1.39 -18.92 -21.10
N GLY A 42 0.29 -18.42 -21.68
CA GLY A 42 -0.72 -17.67 -20.94
C GLY A 42 -2.07 -17.55 -21.65
N ASN A 43 -3.10 -17.13 -20.91
CA ASN A 43 -4.46 -16.93 -21.38
C ASN A 43 -5.04 -15.67 -20.73
N ILE A 44 -5.88 -14.91 -21.46
CA ILE A 44 -6.66 -13.81 -20.88
C ILE A 44 -7.47 -14.29 -19.66
N THR A 45 -7.32 -13.61 -18.52
CA THR A 45 -8.22 -13.79 -17.39
C THR A 45 -9.64 -13.31 -17.72
N PRO A 46 -10.66 -14.18 -17.58
CA PRO A 46 -12.05 -13.83 -17.85
C PRO A 46 -12.55 -12.61 -17.07
N SER A 47 -13.49 -11.89 -17.68
CA SER A 47 -14.11 -10.70 -17.09
C SER A 47 -15.61 -10.71 -17.42
N PRO A 48 -16.48 -11.09 -16.47
CA PRO A 48 -16.17 -11.46 -15.09
C PRO A 48 -15.43 -12.81 -14.95
N ASP A 49 -14.67 -12.95 -13.87
CA ASP A 49 -14.10 -14.22 -13.40
C ASP A 49 -15.14 -15.05 -12.60
N ALA A 50 -14.70 -16.19 -12.05
CA ALA A 50 -15.53 -17.08 -11.22
C ALA A 50 -16.05 -16.42 -9.92
N ASN A 51 -15.47 -15.30 -9.50
CA ASN A 51 -15.89 -14.50 -8.34
C ASN A 51 -16.75 -13.28 -8.74
N GLY A 52 -17.11 -13.13 -10.02
CA GLY A 52 -17.85 -11.97 -10.55
C GLY A 52 -16.99 -10.72 -10.77
N SER A 53 -15.66 -10.87 -10.77
CA SER A 53 -14.68 -9.79 -10.78
C SER A 53 -14.17 -9.48 -12.18
N TYR A 54 -13.97 -8.20 -12.49
CA TYR A 54 -13.43 -7.78 -13.79
C TYR A 54 -11.92 -7.48 -13.71
N TRP A 55 -11.17 -8.00 -14.68
CA TRP A 55 -9.72 -8.01 -14.74
C TRP A 55 -9.19 -7.21 -15.93
N ASN A 56 -8.16 -6.41 -15.68
CA ASN A 56 -7.45 -5.65 -16.70
C ASN A 56 -6.25 -6.47 -17.17
N ASN A 57 -6.37 -7.06 -18.35
CA ASN A 57 -5.33 -7.90 -18.94
C ASN A 57 -4.27 -7.04 -19.64
N LEU A 58 -3.14 -6.82 -18.97
CA LEU A 58 -2.00 -6.07 -19.49
C LEU A 58 -1.07 -7.04 -20.24
N LEU A 59 -1.10 -6.95 -21.56
CA LEU A 59 -0.22 -7.72 -22.44
C LEU A 59 1.09 -6.96 -22.70
N ASN A 60 2.19 -7.69 -22.84
CA ASN A 60 3.52 -7.12 -23.13
C ASN A 60 3.70 -6.73 -24.62
N ASN A 61 2.72 -6.02 -25.19
CA ASN A 61 2.77 -5.58 -26.59
C ASN A 61 3.44 -4.20 -26.69
N THR A 62 4.76 -4.18 -26.62
CA THR A 62 5.59 -2.96 -26.64
C THR A 62 5.61 -2.23 -27.99
N ALA A 63 5.07 -2.85 -29.06
CA ALA A 63 5.04 -2.29 -30.41
C ALA A 63 3.82 -1.38 -30.69
N VAL A 64 2.79 -1.42 -29.84
CA VAL A 64 1.58 -0.59 -30.03
C VAL A 64 1.67 0.64 -29.13
N ALA A 65 1.22 1.79 -29.65
CA ALA A 65 1.16 3.06 -28.90
C ALA A 65 0.14 3.06 -27.74
N ASP A 66 -0.42 1.90 -27.40
CA ASP A 66 -1.62 1.78 -26.60
C ASP A 66 -1.37 2.00 -25.12
N THR A 67 -2.30 2.75 -24.55
CA THR A 67 -2.42 2.95 -23.12
C THR A 67 -3.69 2.23 -22.69
N PHE A 68 -3.54 1.11 -21.98
CA PHE A 68 -4.65 0.30 -21.47
C PHE A 68 -5.54 1.18 -20.60
N ARG A 69 -6.80 1.37 -20.99
CA ARG A 69 -7.80 2.09 -20.20
C ARG A 69 -8.41 1.10 -19.22
N LEU A 70 -8.29 1.38 -17.92
CA LEU A 70 -8.61 0.40 -16.90
C LEU A 70 -10.05 0.56 -16.38
N VAL A 71 -10.73 -0.57 -16.16
CA VAL A 71 -11.98 -0.66 -15.39
C VAL A 71 -11.70 -1.10 -13.96
N ASP A 72 -12.63 -0.84 -13.05
CA ASP A 72 -12.57 -1.44 -11.71
C ASP A 72 -13.14 -2.87 -11.69
N LYS A 73 -13.03 -3.50 -10.51
CA LYS A 73 -13.50 -4.86 -10.23
C LYS A 73 -15.00 -5.06 -10.51
N GLN A 74 -15.79 -3.98 -10.59
CA GLN A 74 -17.24 -3.97 -10.87
C GLN A 74 -17.55 -3.63 -12.35
N ASN A 75 -16.54 -3.65 -13.23
CA ASN A 75 -16.62 -3.22 -14.64
C ASN A 75 -16.93 -1.73 -14.83
N MET A 76 -16.83 -0.91 -13.80
CA MET A 76 -17.12 0.51 -13.91
C MET A 76 -15.88 1.23 -14.45
N ALA A 77 -16.08 2.05 -15.48
CA ALA A 77 -15.01 2.83 -16.10
C ALA A 77 -14.24 3.67 -15.08
N THR A 78 -12.94 3.86 -15.33
CA THR A 78 -12.07 4.72 -14.55
C THR A 78 -11.31 5.69 -15.46
N SER A 79 -10.71 6.72 -14.88
CA SER A 79 -9.75 7.59 -15.57
C SER A 79 -8.37 6.93 -15.73
N VAL A 80 -8.13 5.78 -15.09
CA VAL A 80 -6.81 5.17 -14.95
C VAL A 80 -6.37 4.49 -16.23
N LYS A 81 -5.09 4.65 -16.51
CA LYS A 81 -4.45 4.31 -17.77
C LYS A 81 -3.08 3.68 -17.52
N ALA A 82 -2.84 2.46 -17.94
CA ALA A 82 -1.53 1.82 -17.82
C ALA A 82 -0.75 1.87 -19.15
N LYS A 83 0.54 2.20 -19.06
CA LYS A 83 1.51 2.04 -20.15
C LYS A 83 2.66 1.16 -19.69
N VAL A 84 2.88 0.06 -20.39
CA VAL A 84 3.99 -0.88 -20.15
C VAL A 84 5.24 -0.36 -20.87
N SER A 85 6.42 -0.43 -20.23
CA SER A 85 7.70 -0.08 -20.86
C SER A 85 8.33 -1.26 -21.61
N ALA A 86 9.44 -1.00 -22.29
CA ALA A 86 10.35 -2.05 -22.72
C ALA A 86 10.92 -2.87 -21.53
N ASN A 87 11.69 -3.91 -21.85
CA ASN A 87 12.40 -4.85 -20.97
C ASN A 87 11.56 -5.90 -20.24
N PHE A 88 10.23 -5.77 -20.17
CA PHE A 88 9.42 -6.91 -19.78
C PHE A 88 9.56 -8.04 -20.79
N LEU A 89 9.62 -9.25 -20.27
CA LEU A 89 9.48 -10.51 -20.99
C LEU A 89 8.28 -11.25 -20.42
N THR A 90 7.69 -12.17 -21.17
CA THR A 90 6.50 -12.91 -20.77
C THR A 90 6.71 -14.41 -20.86
N ASN A 91 6.20 -15.14 -19.87
CA ASN A 91 6.13 -16.60 -19.87
C ASN A 91 5.09 -17.05 -18.83
N GLY A 92 4.85 -18.35 -18.69
CA GLY A 92 3.87 -18.85 -17.72
C GLY A 92 3.70 -20.35 -17.69
N ILE A 93 2.60 -20.85 -18.26
CA ILE A 93 2.10 -22.22 -18.13
C ILE A 93 3.20 -23.27 -18.35
N ALA A 94 3.85 -23.23 -19.52
CA ALA A 94 4.93 -24.15 -19.89
C ALA A 94 6.24 -23.96 -19.08
N THR A 95 6.36 -22.89 -18.30
CA THR A 95 7.61 -22.47 -17.64
C THR A 95 7.40 -22.14 -16.16
N GLY A 96 6.58 -22.94 -15.47
CA GLY A 96 6.44 -22.91 -14.01
C GLY A 96 5.44 -21.89 -13.47
N GLY A 97 4.38 -21.59 -14.20
CA GLY A 97 3.20 -20.89 -13.65
C GLY A 97 2.55 -21.59 -12.46
N LEU A 98 1.82 -20.85 -11.63
CA LEU A 98 0.93 -21.44 -10.62
C LEU A 98 -0.41 -21.79 -11.29
N LEU A 99 -0.53 -23.02 -11.78
CA LEU A 99 -1.69 -23.48 -12.57
C LEU A 99 -2.93 -23.79 -11.72
N ALA A 100 -2.74 -24.13 -10.45
CA ALA A 100 -3.79 -24.54 -9.52
C ALA A 100 -3.69 -23.73 -8.21
N PRO A 101 -4.00 -22.42 -8.23
CA PRO A 101 -4.01 -21.62 -7.02
C PRO A 101 -5.12 -22.08 -6.06
N SER A 102 -4.85 -22.03 -4.76
CA SER A 102 -5.84 -22.41 -3.74
C SER A 102 -6.56 -21.17 -3.19
N ALA A 103 -7.90 -21.17 -3.24
CA ALA A 103 -8.72 -20.14 -2.61
C ALA A 103 -8.50 -20.06 -1.08
N ALA A 104 -8.09 -21.16 -0.42
CA ALA A 104 -7.74 -21.16 0.99
C ALA A 104 -6.40 -20.46 1.29
N LEU A 105 -5.53 -20.28 0.29
CA LEU A 105 -4.22 -19.62 0.42
C LEU A 105 -4.21 -18.20 -0.17
N LEU A 106 -4.95 -17.97 -1.25
CA LEU A 106 -4.94 -16.72 -2.01
C LEU A 106 -6.32 -16.01 -2.06
N GLY A 107 -7.37 -16.58 -1.48
CA GLY A 107 -8.71 -15.95 -1.44
C GLY A 107 -9.23 -15.57 -2.83
N GLU A 108 -9.63 -14.31 -2.99
CA GLU A 108 -10.11 -13.76 -4.27
C GLU A 108 -9.08 -13.79 -5.41
N TYR A 109 -7.77 -13.88 -5.11
CA TYR A 109 -6.70 -13.92 -6.10
C TYR A 109 -6.45 -15.34 -6.66
N ALA A 110 -7.20 -16.35 -6.21
CA ALA A 110 -7.06 -17.73 -6.67
C ALA A 110 -7.71 -17.97 -8.04
N ILE A 111 -7.33 -17.18 -9.03
CA ILE A 111 -7.79 -17.27 -10.42
C ILE A 111 -6.65 -17.81 -11.26
N ALA A 112 -6.76 -19.06 -11.73
CA ALA A 112 -5.67 -19.77 -12.41
C ALA A 112 -5.08 -18.97 -13.59
N THR A 113 -5.94 -18.30 -14.37
CA THR A 113 -5.50 -17.49 -15.51
C THR A 113 -4.65 -16.28 -15.13
N ALA A 114 -4.77 -15.75 -13.91
CA ALA A 114 -3.97 -14.61 -13.41
C ALA A 114 -2.73 -15.05 -12.60
N THR A 115 -2.57 -16.36 -12.33
CA THR A 115 -1.44 -16.92 -11.57
C THR A 115 -0.56 -17.85 -12.41
N GLN A 116 -1.04 -18.33 -13.55
CA GLN A 116 -0.31 -19.23 -14.43
C GLN A 116 0.77 -18.54 -15.27
N ASP A 117 0.67 -17.23 -15.50
CA ASP A 117 1.61 -16.47 -16.32
C ASP A 117 2.03 -15.17 -15.67
N TYR A 118 3.07 -14.57 -16.25
CA TYR A 118 3.80 -13.48 -15.64
C TYR A 118 4.57 -12.63 -16.64
N PHE A 119 4.70 -11.36 -16.29
CA PHE A 119 5.78 -10.51 -16.74
C PHE A 119 7.03 -10.79 -15.88
N PHE A 120 8.21 -10.74 -16.50
CA PHE A 120 9.48 -10.89 -15.80
C PHE A 120 10.58 -10.00 -16.40
N VAL A 121 11.64 -9.82 -15.61
CA VAL A 121 12.88 -9.11 -16.00
C VAL A 121 14.12 -9.97 -15.74
N GLN A 122 15.18 -9.76 -16.51
CA GLN A 122 16.40 -10.56 -16.49
C GLN A 122 17.66 -9.70 -16.75
N GLY A 123 18.84 -10.32 -16.80
CA GLY A 123 20.07 -9.62 -17.15
C GLY A 123 20.58 -8.65 -16.08
N THR A 124 21.33 -7.63 -16.49
CA THR A 124 22.01 -6.64 -15.63
C THR A 124 21.82 -5.22 -16.18
N GLY A 125 22.13 -4.21 -15.37
CA GLY A 125 22.05 -2.80 -15.78
C GLY A 125 20.66 -2.42 -16.27
N SER A 126 20.59 -1.76 -17.42
CA SER A 126 19.34 -1.27 -18.02
C SER A 126 18.29 -2.34 -18.31
N THR A 127 18.67 -3.62 -18.46
CA THR A 127 17.73 -4.73 -18.71
C THR A 127 17.14 -5.35 -17.44
N SER A 128 17.78 -5.10 -16.28
CA SER A 128 17.42 -5.73 -15.00
C SER A 128 16.18 -5.14 -14.32
N LEU A 129 15.56 -4.13 -14.95
CA LEU A 129 14.31 -3.53 -14.53
C LEU A 129 13.38 -3.23 -15.72
N ALA A 130 12.09 -3.19 -15.44
CA ALA A 130 11.03 -2.75 -16.34
C ALA A 130 9.93 -2.02 -15.54
N THR A 131 9.12 -1.22 -16.21
CA THR A 131 8.19 -0.29 -15.54
C THR A 131 6.79 -0.27 -16.16
N VAL A 132 5.78 0.00 -15.34
CA VAL A 132 4.41 0.29 -15.77
C VAL A 132 3.99 1.63 -15.21
N ARG A 133 3.59 2.56 -16.09
CA ARG A 133 3.17 3.90 -15.71
C ARG A 133 1.64 3.96 -15.64
N PHE A 134 1.10 4.07 -14.43
CA PHE A 134 -0.33 4.25 -14.13
C PHE A 134 -0.69 5.75 -14.10
N SER A 135 -1.25 6.27 -15.18
CA SER A 135 -1.64 7.67 -15.37
C SER A 135 -3.15 7.87 -15.22
N GLY A 136 -3.61 9.12 -15.13
CA GLY A 136 -5.02 9.45 -14.90
C GLY A 136 -5.50 9.13 -13.48
N LEU A 137 -4.57 9.03 -12.53
CA LEU A 137 -4.87 8.89 -11.11
C LEU A 137 -5.37 10.22 -10.54
N ASP A 138 -6.33 10.11 -9.63
CA ASP A 138 -6.89 11.24 -8.90
C ASP A 138 -5.93 11.65 -7.78
N LYS A 139 -5.37 12.86 -7.89
CA LYS A 139 -4.39 13.41 -6.94
C LYS A 139 -4.96 13.65 -5.53
N SER A 140 -6.29 13.64 -5.36
CA SER A 140 -6.91 13.68 -4.03
C SER A 140 -6.95 12.29 -3.36
N LYS A 141 -6.80 11.21 -4.13
CA LYS A 141 -6.88 9.83 -3.65
C LYS A 141 -5.53 9.25 -3.25
N ARG A 142 -5.62 8.09 -2.63
CA ARG A 142 -4.50 7.31 -2.10
C ARG A 142 -4.57 5.91 -2.68
N TYR A 143 -3.41 5.35 -3.01
CA TYR A 143 -3.28 4.11 -3.76
C TYR A 143 -2.54 3.08 -2.93
N VAL A 144 -3.05 1.85 -2.90
CA VAL A 144 -2.43 0.75 -2.17
C VAL A 144 -2.36 -0.45 -3.10
N PHE A 145 -1.17 -1.01 -3.25
CA PHE A 145 -0.88 -2.07 -4.20
C PHE A 145 -0.75 -3.41 -3.47
N HIS A 146 -1.50 -4.38 -3.95
CA HIS A 146 -1.46 -5.78 -3.53
C HIS A 146 -0.84 -6.57 -4.68
N VAL A 147 0.22 -7.33 -4.41
CA VAL A 147 1.17 -7.76 -5.43
C VAL A 147 1.50 -9.25 -5.27
N PHE A 148 1.42 -9.99 -6.37
CA PHE A 148 1.74 -11.41 -6.42
C PHE A 148 2.62 -11.72 -7.63
N GLY A 149 3.84 -12.17 -7.33
CA GLY A 149 4.75 -12.83 -8.25
C GLY A 149 4.96 -14.27 -7.80
N SER A 150 5.01 -15.19 -8.75
CA SER A 150 5.31 -16.60 -8.55
C SER A 150 5.87 -17.23 -9.81
N ARG A 151 6.91 -18.04 -9.62
CA ARG A 151 7.33 -19.03 -10.61
C ARG A 151 7.92 -20.23 -9.91
N GLN A 152 7.40 -21.42 -10.23
CA GLN A 152 7.90 -22.70 -9.76
C GLN A 152 9.31 -22.98 -10.31
N ALA A 153 10.29 -23.14 -9.42
CA ALA A 153 11.58 -23.78 -9.66
C ALA A 153 12.37 -23.99 -8.36
N THR A 154 13.24 -25.00 -8.36
CA THR A 154 14.08 -25.39 -7.22
C THR A 154 15.56 -25.02 -7.38
N ALA A 155 15.98 -24.59 -8.58
CA ALA A 155 17.40 -24.39 -8.94
C ALA A 155 18.06 -23.19 -8.23
N GLU A 156 17.29 -22.16 -7.88
CA GLU A 156 17.76 -20.98 -7.15
C GLU A 156 16.60 -20.33 -6.37
N ILE A 157 16.91 -19.55 -5.35
CA ILE A 157 15.95 -18.65 -4.69
C ILE A 157 15.89 -17.35 -5.49
N ARG A 158 14.70 -16.85 -5.80
CA ARG A 158 14.50 -15.57 -6.51
C ARG A 158 13.61 -14.64 -5.72
N THR A 159 14.03 -13.39 -5.61
CA THR A 159 13.31 -12.34 -4.88
C THR A 159 13.11 -11.13 -5.78
N SER A 160 11.86 -10.80 -6.05
CA SER A 160 11.42 -9.62 -6.78
C SER A 160 11.38 -8.40 -5.85
N GLN A 161 11.72 -7.23 -6.36
CA GLN A 161 11.36 -5.93 -5.78
C GLN A 161 10.23 -5.31 -6.60
N TYR A 162 9.23 -4.78 -5.90
CA TYR A 162 8.17 -3.96 -6.45
C TYR A 162 8.28 -2.57 -5.84
N LYS A 163 8.60 -1.58 -6.67
CA LYS A 163 8.78 -0.19 -6.26
C LYS A 163 7.74 0.69 -6.92
N PHE A 164 7.00 1.44 -6.13
CA PHE A 164 5.93 2.34 -6.56
C PHE A 164 6.36 3.77 -6.30
N THR A 165 6.55 4.55 -7.36
CA THR A 165 7.01 5.94 -7.31
C THR A 165 5.92 6.87 -7.81
N GLY A 166 5.32 7.64 -6.90
CA GLY A 166 4.42 8.75 -7.20
C GLY A 166 4.97 10.05 -6.59
N ALA A 167 4.14 10.79 -5.85
CA ALA A 167 4.64 11.89 -5.01
C ALA A 167 5.37 11.40 -3.75
N ASN A 168 5.12 10.15 -3.32
CA ASN A 168 5.96 9.41 -2.40
C ASN A 168 6.38 8.06 -3.02
N VAL A 169 7.32 7.37 -2.37
CA VAL A 169 7.79 6.04 -2.77
C VAL A 169 7.35 5.00 -1.75
N SER A 170 6.98 3.80 -2.21
CA SER A 170 6.93 2.59 -1.40
C SER A 170 7.66 1.47 -2.14
N THR A 171 8.50 0.72 -1.43
CA THR A 171 9.30 -0.37 -1.98
C THR A 171 9.10 -1.61 -1.13
N ILE A 172 8.66 -2.69 -1.76
CA ILE A 172 8.41 -3.98 -1.11
C ILE A 172 9.11 -5.10 -1.88
N THR A 173 9.36 -6.23 -1.22
CA THR A 173 10.00 -7.39 -1.82
C THR A 173 9.15 -8.65 -1.61
N GLN A 174 9.36 -9.65 -2.47
CA GLN A 174 8.69 -10.94 -2.36
C GLN A 174 9.60 -12.03 -2.94
N THR A 175 9.81 -13.10 -2.19
CA THR A 175 10.45 -14.31 -2.72
C THR A 175 9.42 -15.07 -3.55
N THR A 176 9.68 -15.23 -4.83
CA THR A 176 8.73 -15.72 -5.84
C THR A 176 9.02 -17.14 -6.32
N THR A 177 10.26 -17.61 -6.11
CA THR A 177 10.81 -18.89 -6.58
C THR A 177 11.79 -19.45 -5.56
N GLY A 178 11.82 -20.76 -5.40
CA GLY A 178 12.78 -21.48 -4.57
C GLY A 178 12.13 -22.60 -3.77
N THR A 179 12.89 -23.62 -3.40
CA THR A 179 12.42 -24.77 -2.60
C THR A 179 11.77 -24.31 -1.28
N GLY A 180 10.52 -24.70 -1.03
CA GLY A 180 9.82 -24.39 0.21
C GLY A 180 9.38 -22.93 0.38
N VAL A 181 9.42 -22.11 -0.67
CA VAL A 181 8.96 -20.71 -0.63
C VAL A 181 7.45 -20.60 -0.42
N GLY A 182 6.67 -21.51 -1.01
CA GLY A 182 5.23 -21.58 -0.85
C GLY A 182 4.79 -22.54 0.26
N ALA A 183 3.52 -22.43 0.64
CA ALA A 183 2.85 -23.39 1.50
C ALA A 183 2.95 -24.82 0.93
N ASN A 184 3.01 -25.80 1.83
CA ASN A 184 3.10 -27.23 1.53
C ASN A 184 4.35 -27.62 0.70
N GLY A 185 5.44 -26.86 0.83
CA GLY A 185 6.71 -27.13 0.15
C GLY A 185 6.75 -26.73 -1.33
N TYR A 186 5.70 -26.07 -1.85
CA TYR A 186 5.63 -25.65 -3.25
C TYR A 186 6.82 -24.75 -3.61
N PRO A 187 7.59 -25.05 -4.69
CA PRO A 187 8.84 -24.34 -4.97
C PRO A 187 8.64 -23.02 -5.74
N GLY A 188 7.66 -22.24 -5.32
CA GLY A 188 7.28 -20.91 -5.80
C GLY A 188 6.33 -20.27 -4.79
N ASN A 189 5.92 -19.02 -4.97
CA ASN A 189 4.91 -18.41 -4.09
C ASN A 189 3.50 -18.94 -4.43
N ASN A 190 2.72 -19.36 -3.43
CA ASN A 190 1.32 -19.79 -3.62
C ASN A 190 0.37 -19.33 -2.50
N ASN A 191 0.84 -18.46 -1.59
CA ASN A 191 0.15 -18.12 -0.35
C ASN A 191 0.38 -16.68 0.12
N THR A 192 1.26 -15.91 -0.54
CA THR A 192 1.67 -14.58 -0.08
C THR A 192 1.28 -13.52 -1.09
N ILE A 193 0.39 -12.61 -0.70
CA ILE A 193 0.15 -11.34 -1.37
C ILE A 193 0.93 -10.26 -0.61
N THR A 194 1.96 -9.67 -1.22
CA THR A 194 2.71 -8.58 -0.58
C THR A 194 2.01 -7.25 -0.84
N LYS A 195 1.96 -6.37 0.17
CA LYS A 195 1.19 -5.13 0.13
C LYS A 195 2.10 -3.92 0.30
N SER A 196 1.93 -2.89 -0.53
CA SER A 196 2.66 -1.62 -0.41
C SER A 196 2.15 -0.76 0.75
N ASP A 197 2.93 0.25 1.12
CA ASP A 197 2.41 1.40 1.84
C ASP A 197 1.39 2.16 0.97
N THR A 198 0.79 3.20 1.55
CA THR A 198 -0.04 4.13 0.79
C THR A 198 0.83 5.03 -0.09
N VAL A 199 0.50 5.09 -1.38
CA VAL A 199 1.17 5.93 -2.39
C VAL A 199 0.19 6.98 -2.90
N THR A 200 0.64 8.23 -3.09
CA THR A 200 -0.11 9.29 -3.76
C THR A 200 0.43 9.52 -5.18
N ALA A 201 -0.46 9.93 -6.08
CA ALA A 201 -0.10 10.25 -7.45
C ALA A 201 0.89 11.45 -7.52
N ASP A 202 1.82 11.40 -8.47
CA ASP A 202 2.71 12.51 -8.80
C ASP A 202 1.96 13.77 -9.30
N ALA A 203 2.68 14.87 -9.53
CA ALA A 203 2.09 16.12 -10.01
C ALA A 203 1.32 15.96 -11.34
N ALA A 204 1.73 15.01 -12.19
CA ALA A 204 1.11 14.67 -13.47
C ALA A 204 -0.09 13.71 -13.34
N GLY A 205 -0.47 13.30 -12.12
CA GLY A 205 -1.60 12.41 -11.88
C GLY A 205 -1.27 10.96 -12.17
N GLY A 206 -0.15 10.44 -11.65
CA GLY A 206 0.06 9.01 -11.66
C GLY A 206 1.21 8.43 -10.82
N ILE A 207 1.38 7.12 -10.92
CA ILE A 207 2.41 6.33 -10.24
C ILE A 207 3.19 5.50 -11.28
N THR A 208 4.49 5.33 -11.08
CA THR A 208 5.33 4.37 -11.80
C THR A 208 5.55 3.15 -10.93
N PHE A 209 5.10 1.97 -11.38
CA PHE A 209 5.56 0.69 -10.87
C PHE A 209 6.86 0.30 -11.57
N GLU A 210 7.85 -0.16 -10.81
CA GLU A 210 9.12 -0.71 -11.26
C GLU A 210 9.26 -2.13 -10.69
N LEU A 211 9.52 -3.10 -11.57
CA LEU A 211 9.92 -4.46 -11.22
C LEU A 211 11.44 -4.58 -11.39
N SER A 212 12.13 -5.03 -10.34
CA SER A 212 13.58 -5.28 -10.38
C SER A 212 13.97 -6.49 -9.52
N LYS A 213 15.22 -6.95 -9.65
CA LYS A 213 15.75 -8.14 -8.98
C LYS A 213 16.46 -7.80 -7.67
N VAL A 214 16.20 -8.58 -6.62
CA VAL A 214 16.93 -8.51 -5.34
C VAL A 214 17.86 -9.71 -5.17
N ALA A 215 17.37 -10.90 -5.48
CA ALA A 215 18.11 -12.15 -5.40
C ALA A 215 17.75 -13.06 -6.59
N GLY A 216 18.72 -13.87 -7.01
CA GLY A 216 18.58 -14.77 -8.15
C GLY A 216 18.59 -14.06 -9.52
N SER A 217 18.40 -14.86 -10.56
CA SER A 217 18.63 -14.45 -11.95
C SER A 217 17.50 -13.62 -12.56
N PHE A 218 16.29 -13.64 -11.97
CA PHE A 218 15.05 -13.06 -12.51
C PHE A 218 14.16 -12.46 -11.41
N ALA A 219 13.25 -11.56 -11.80
CA ALA A 219 12.13 -11.10 -10.97
C ALA A 219 10.82 -11.17 -11.78
N TYR A 220 9.71 -11.40 -11.08
CA TYR A 220 8.40 -11.78 -11.63
C TYR A 220 7.26 -10.94 -11.06
N ILE A 221 6.24 -10.69 -11.86
CA ILE A 221 4.91 -10.19 -11.47
C ILE A 221 3.86 -10.93 -12.30
N ASN A 222 2.87 -11.55 -11.63
CA ASN A 222 1.77 -12.25 -12.29
C ASN A 222 0.50 -11.40 -12.21
N LEU A 223 0.13 -10.97 -11.01
CA LEU A 223 -1.06 -10.15 -10.80
C LEU A 223 -0.85 -9.01 -9.78
N MET A 224 -1.72 -8.01 -9.88
CA MET A 224 -1.78 -6.89 -8.96
C MET A 224 -3.23 -6.44 -8.74
N ARG A 225 -3.56 -6.07 -7.50
CA ARG A 225 -4.74 -5.25 -7.21
C ARG A 225 -4.28 -3.86 -6.77
N MET A 226 -4.88 -2.82 -7.35
CA MET A 226 -4.70 -1.43 -6.94
C MET A 226 -5.98 -0.95 -6.27
N ASP A 227 -5.91 -0.64 -4.98
CA ASP A 227 -7.00 -0.02 -4.23
C ASP A 227 -6.95 1.49 -4.37
N MET A 228 -8.00 2.07 -4.95
CA MET A 228 -8.28 3.50 -4.91
C MET A 228 -8.93 3.85 -3.57
N VAL A 229 -8.11 4.01 -2.54
CA VAL A 229 -8.57 4.48 -1.24
C VAL A 229 -8.97 5.96 -1.37
N PRO A 230 -10.15 6.36 -0.86
CA PRO A 230 -10.52 7.76 -0.82
C PRO A 230 -9.42 8.63 -0.19
N GLY A 231 -9.27 9.83 -0.76
CA GLY A 231 -8.73 10.94 0.01
C GLY A 231 -9.48 11.04 1.33
N ARG A 232 -8.78 11.40 2.41
CA ARG A 232 -9.47 11.66 3.68
C ARG A 232 -10.47 12.79 3.39
N ALA A 233 -11.77 12.53 3.64
CA ALA A 233 -12.82 13.48 3.32
C ALA A 233 -12.55 14.80 4.04
N THR A 234 -12.28 15.84 3.24
CA THR A 234 -11.94 17.17 3.72
C THR A 234 -12.37 18.19 2.69
N THR A 235 -13.04 19.25 3.14
CA THR A 235 -13.24 20.49 2.36
C THR A 235 -11.94 21.29 2.15
N THR A 236 -10.80 20.80 2.68
CA THR A 236 -9.46 21.36 2.51
C THR A 236 -8.42 20.21 2.47
N PRO A 237 -7.70 19.96 1.35
CA PRO A 237 -6.87 18.76 1.21
C PRO A 237 -5.78 18.62 2.30
N PRO A 238 -5.64 17.45 2.96
CA PRO A 238 -4.51 17.22 3.86
C PRO A 238 -3.24 17.03 3.04
N VAL A 239 -2.39 18.06 3.05
CA VAL A 239 -1.03 17.98 2.51
C VAL A 239 -0.20 17.07 3.42
N TYR A 240 0.04 15.84 2.99
CA TYR A 240 0.97 14.92 3.63
C TYR A 240 2.39 15.17 3.09
N THR A 241 3.14 16.09 3.71
CA THR A 241 4.58 16.18 3.48
C THR A 241 5.28 15.03 4.21
N THR A 242 6.17 14.35 3.50
CA THR A 242 6.90 13.16 4.00
C THR A 242 7.64 13.47 5.30
N PHE A 243 7.23 12.80 6.36
CA PHE A 243 7.91 12.83 7.65
C PHE A 243 9.15 11.94 7.55
N GLN A 244 10.32 12.51 7.24
CA GLN A 244 11.59 11.75 7.23
C GLN A 244 12.06 11.49 8.66
N ASN A 245 11.43 10.51 9.29
CA ASN A 245 11.89 9.93 10.55
C ASN A 245 12.06 8.42 10.35
N PRO A 246 13.28 7.87 10.40
CA PRO A 246 13.50 6.42 10.37
C PRO A 246 13.03 5.72 11.66
N GLY A 247 12.41 6.46 12.59
CA GLY A 247 11.94 5.97 13.87
C GLY A 247 13.13 5.54 14.72
N PHE A 248 13.17 4.23 15.00
CA PHE A 248 14.27 3.58 15.72
C PHE A 248 14.90 2.45 14.88
N GLU A 249 14.54 2.31 13.60
CA GLU A 249 14.92 1.18 12.73
C GLU A 249 16.42 1.15 12.38
N LEU A 250 17.16 2.19 12.73
CA LEU A 250 18.64 2.24 12.66
C LEU A 250 19.31 1.68 13.93
N SER A 251 18.55 1.09 14.85
CA SER A 251 19.01 0.53 16.13
C SER A 251 19.73 1.53 17.05
N ASN A 252 19.50 2.83 16.88
CA ASN A 252 20.19 3.90 17.60
C ASN A 252 19.31 5.14 17.82
N LEU A 253 19.81 6.08 18.62
CA LEU A 253 19.19 7.37 18.92
C LEU A 253 19.82 8.54 18.14
N THR A 254 20.54 8.32 17.03
CA THR A 254 21.31 9.37 16.33
C THR A 254 20.47 10.59 15.91
N TYR A 255 19.16 10.40 15.68
CA TYR A 255 18.22 11.47 15.32
C TYR A 255 17.32 11.93 16.49
N TRP A 256 17.69 11.57 17.72
CA TRP A 256 16.94 11.85 18.95
C TRP A 256 17.86 12.42 20.03
N THR A 257 17.41 13.45 20.73
CA THR A 257 18.10 14.05 21.88
C THR A 257 17.38 13.61 23.16
N THR A 258 18.10 12.98 24.08
CA THR A 258 17.56 12.69 25.42
C THR A 258 17.55 13.97 26.26
N VAL A 259 16.41 14.30 26.86
CA VAL A 259 16.19 15.54 27.63
C VAL A 259 15.50 15.23 28.95
N GLY A 260 16.02 15.78 30.05
CA GLY A 260 15.48 15.57 31.40
C GLY A 260 15.95 14.25 32.06
N GLY A 261 15.43 14.00 33.27
CA GLY A 261 15.80 12.88 34.13
C GLY A 261 17.07 13.11 34.96
N SER A 262 17.05 12.63 36.22
CA SER A 262 18.24 12.58 37.09
C SER A 262 18.84 11.17 37.20
N THR A 263 18.01 10.14 36.95
CA THR A 263 18.34 8.73 37.20
C THR A 263 17.63 7.84 36.19
N GLY A 264 18.29 7.50 35.07
CA GLY A 264 17.69 6.73 34.00
C GLY A 264 18.40 6.87 32.65
N GLY A 265 17.81 6.32 31.60
CA GLY A 265 18.33 6.43 30.24
C GLY A 265 17.31 5.98 29.17
N ALA A 266 17.51 6.45 27.94
CA ALA A 266 16.78 6.01 26.78
C ALA A 266 17.67 5.06 25.96
N THR A 267 17.09 3.95 25.49
CA THR A 267 17.77 2.91 24.71
C THR A 267 16.91 2.52 23.51
N VAL A 268 17.48 1.85 22.52
CA VAL A 268 16.73 1.24 21.40
C VAL A 268 16.87 -0.27 21.48
N GLY A 269 15.76 -1.00 21.33
CA GLY A 269 15.72 -2.46 21.45
C GLY A 269 14.60 -3.09 20.64
N GLN A 270 14.67 -4.41 20.47
CA GLN A 270 13.75 -5.17 19.61
C GLN A 270 12.48 -5.66 20.32
N SER A 271 12.37 -5.48 21.64
CA SER A 271 11.18 -5.91 22.40
C SER A 271 10.99 -5.09 23.68
N PRO A 272 9.75 -4.71 24.03
CA PRO A 272 8.55 -4.84 23.21
C PRO A 272 8.50 -3.78 22.09
N ARG A 273 7.90 -4.12 20.94
CA ARG A 273 7.78 -3.23 19.77
C ARG A 273 6.39 -3.37 19.14
N HIS A 274 5.89 -2.31 18.51
CA HIS A 274 4.59 -2.33 17.81
C HIS A 274 4.70 -2.90 16.39
N SER A 275 5.58 -2.32 15.58
CA SER A 275 5.78 -2.64 14.16
C SER A 275 7.21 -2.24 13.76
N GLY A 276 7.80 -2.95 12.80
CA GLY A 276 9.23 -2.81 12.49
C GLY A 276 10.10 -3.74 13.33
N SER A 277 11.40 -3.47 13.39
CA SER A 277 12.39 -4.26 14.14
C SER A 277 12.73 -3.64 15.50
N PHE A 278 12.52 -2.34 15.70
CA PHE A 278 13.04 -1.63 16.88
C PHE A 278 12.05 -0.63 17.49
N ALA A 279 12.17 -0.41 18.80
CA ALA A 279 11.47 0.64 19.54
C ALA A 279 12.42 1.31 20.55
N ALA A 280 12.18 2.58 20.88
CA ALA A 280 12.82 3.20 22.03
C ALA A 280 12.21 2.69 23.34
N LYS A 281 13.07 2.45 24.32
CA LYS A 281 12.73 2.07 25.68
C LYS A 281 13.36 3.07 26.66
N PHE A 282 12.51 3.66 27.48
CA PHE A 282 12.91 4.46 28.63
C PHE A 282 13.14 3.53 29.84
N THR A 283 14.14 3.83 30.65
CA THR A 283 14.44 3.15 31.92
C THR A 283 14.80 4.18 32.98
N GLY A 284 14.48 3.89 34.25
CA GLY A 284 14.63 4.83 35.37
C GLY A 284 13.30 5.41 35.83
N ALA A 285 13.35 6.47 36.64
CA ALA A 285 12.17 7.17 37.16
C ALA A 285 12.32 8.68 36.95
N ASN A 286 11.19 9.36 36.71
CA ASN A 286 11.01 10.80 36.51
C ASN A 286 11.33 11.31 35.09
N SER A 287 10.31 11.88 34.44
CA SER A 287 10.35 13.01 33.49
C SER A 287 11.40 12.94 32.36
N LEU A 288 11.78 11.74 31.93
CA LEU A 288 12.77 11.51 30.90
C LEU A 288 12.13 11.61 29.52
N SER A 289 12.71 12.41 28.62
CA SER A 289 12.16 12.63 27.29
C SER A 289 13.12 12.29 26.16
N LEU A 290 12.58 11.84 25.03
CA LEU A 290 13.27 11.90 23.72
C LEU A 290 12.67 13.05 22.91
N GLU A 291 13.55 13.90 22.39
CA GLU A 291 13.22 15.00 21.50
C GLU A 291 13.79 14.80 20.10
N GLN A 292 13.04 15.20 19.08
CA GLN A 292 13.53 15.31 17.71
C GLN A 292 13.03 16.62 17.10
N ARG A 293 13.93 17.35 16.44
CA ARG A 293 13.55 18.43 15.53
C ARG A 293 13.13 17.84 14.21
N ILE A 294 11.90 18.15 13.81
CA ILE A 294 11.31 17.72 12.55
C ILE A 294 11.16 18.94 11.62
N SER A 295 11.56 18.76 10.37
CA SER A 295 11.27 19.71 9.31
C SER A 295 9.95 19.34 8.66
N TYR A 296 9.07 20.32 8.47
CA TYR A 296 7.83 20.15 7.72
C TYR A 296 7.64 21.35 6.78
N GLN A 297 6.97 21.14 5.64
CA GLN A 297 6.64 22.25 4.75
C GLN A 297 5.27 22.79 5.17
N ALA A 298 5.19 24.06 5.57
CA ALA A 298 3.90 24.68 5.82
C ALA A 298 3.08 24.75 4.54
N ALA A 299 1.87 24.20 4.59
CA ALA A 299 0.89 24.37 3.53
C ALA A 299 0.06 25.64 3.79
N SER A 300 -0.21 26.41 2.74
CA SER A 300 -1.03 27.63 2.86
C SER A 300 -2.42 27.28 3.41
N GLY A 301 -2.84 28.00 4.46
CA GLY A 301 -4.10 27.74 5.18
C GLY A 301 -4.07 26.55 6.16
N VAL A 302 -2.93 25.87 6.35
CA VAL A 302 -2.78 24.78 7.34
C VAL A 302 -2.09 25.32 8.60
N ASN A 303 -2.94 25.60 9.60
CA ASN A 303 -2.53 26.20 10.87
C ASN A 303 -2.26 25.15 11.97
N THR A 304 -2.53 23.87 11.71
CA THR A 304 -2.41 22.77 12.67
C THR A 304 -1.87 21.51 12.00
N TYR A 305 -0.99 20.80 12.71
CA TYR A 305 -0.37 19.54 12.26
C TYR A 305 -0.65 18.45 13.30
N ARG A 306 -0.88 17.21 12.84
CA ARG A 306 -1.15 16.08 13.73
C ARG A 306 -0.02 15.06 13.67
N LEU A 307 0.70 14.93 14.78
CA LEU A 307 1.59 13.79 15.02
C LEU A 307 0.79 12.58 15.50
N ASN A 308 1.26 11.37 15.19
CA ASN A 308 0.79 10.12 15.79
C ASN A 308 2.00 9.23 16.08
N GLY A 309 1.90 8.34 17.07
CA GLY A 309 2.93 7.37 17.44
C GLY A 309 2.33 6.23 18.25
N TRP A 310 3.08 5.14 18.39
CA TRP A 310 2.69 3.97 19.18
C TRP A 310 3.57 3.87 20.42
N PHE A 311 2.96 3.60 21.56
CA PHE A 311 3.62 3.53 22.87
C PHE A 311 3.13 2.30 23.62
N LEU A 312 3.98 1.76 24.48
CA LEU A 312 3.63 0.68 25.40
C LEU A 312 4.23 0.98 26.77
N ASN A 313 3.35 1.13 27.76
CA ASN A 313 3.72 1.08 29.17
C ASN A 313 3.31 -0.32 29.68
N ALA A 314 4.28 -1.11 30.13
CA ALA A 314 4.03 -2.49 30.57
C ALA A 314 3.51 -2.60 32.02
N THR A 315 3.38 -1.48 32.74
CA THR A 315 3.25 -1.46 34.20
C THR A 315 2.17 -0.54 34.78
N ALA A 316 1.66 0.47 34.07
CA ALA A 316 0.84 1.51 34.68
C ALA A 316 -0.68 1.39 34.44
N THR A 317 -1.44 1.61 35.52
CA THR A 317 -2.91 1.74 35.56
C THR A 317 -3.43 3.12 35.15
N GLN A 318 -2.55 4.11 34.94
CA GLN A 318 -2.80 5.34 34.17
C GLN A 318 -1.51 6.16 34.06
N ASP A 319 -1.12 6.55 32.84
CA ASP A 319 -0.15 7.61 32.58
C ASP A 319 -0.54 8.35 31.28
N TYR A 320 -0.38 9.67 31.27
CA TYR A 320 -0.75 10.54 30.15
C TYR A 320 0.48 11.00 29.38
N PHE A 321 0.60 10.58 28.12
CA PHE A 321 1.67 11.04 27.22
C PHE A 321 1.27 12.33 26.48
N PHE A 322 2.01 13.40 26.71
CA PHE A 322 1.85 14.65 25.97
C PHE A 322 2.84 14.75 24.80
N VAL A 323 2.31 14.92 23.59
CA VAL A 323 3.08 15.45 22.46
C VAL A 323 2.89 16.96 22.44
N GLN A 324 3.92 17.70 22.83
CA GLN A 324 3.94 19.15 22.69
C GLN A 324 4.80 19.55 21.49
N GLY A 325 4.14 20.00 20.41
CA GLY A 325 4.80 20.65 19.29
C GLY A 325 4.88 22.16 19.51
N THR A 326 6.08 22.70 19.69
CA THR A 326 6.34 24.14 19.55
C THR A 326 7.24 24.38 18.33
N GLY A 327 6.94 25.43 17.57
CA GLY A 327 7.56 25.60 16.26
C GLY A 327 7.05 26.80 15.48
N SER A 328 7.93 27.39 14.67
CA SER A 328 7.58 28.35 13.61
C SER A 328 7.16 27.60 12.33
N THR A 329 6.88 28.33 11.25
CA THR A 329 6.26 27.90 9.99
C THR A 329 7.03 26.85 9.14
N SER A 330 8.04 26.18 9.69
CA SER A 330 8.80 25.12 8.98
C SER A 330 9.51 24.09 9.88
N LEU A 331 9.49 24.29 11.21
CA LEU A 331 10.20 23.47 12.18
C LEU A 331 9.29 23.21 13.37
N ALA A 332 9.27 21.98 13.88
CA ALA A 332 8.66 21.65 15.16
C ALA A 332 9.59 20.75 15.97
N THR A 333 9.55 20.88 17.29
CA THR A 333 10.12 19.87 18.20
C THR A 333 9.04 18.86 18.55
N VAL A 334 9.31 17.57 18.35
CA VAL A 334 8.53 16.47 18.92
C VAL A 334 9.21 16.06 20.22
N ARG A 335 8.49 16.12 21.34
CA ARG A 335 8.91 15.55 22.63
C ARG A 335 8.04 14.35 22.97
N PHE A 336 8.67 13.26 23.38
CA PHE A 336 8.03 12.10 24.02
C PHE A 336 8.58 11.95 25.43
N SER A 337 7.77 12.20 26.45
CA SER A 337 8.17 12.10 27.86
C SER A 337 7.62 10.83 28.49
N GLY A 338 8.46 10.03 29.14
CA GLY A 338 8.05 9.14 30.21
C GLY A 338 7.95 9.93 31.52
N LEU A 339 6.96 9.60 32.35
CA LEU A 339 6.91 10.02 33.75
C LEU A 339 7.73 9.05 34.61
#